data_AF-A0A9W8RUE8-F1
#
_entry.id   AF-A0A9W8RUE8-F1
#
_cell.length_a   1.000
_cell.length_b   1.000
_cell.length_c   1.000
_cell.angle_alpha   90.00
_cell.angle_beta   90.00
_cell.angle_gamma   90.00
#
_symmetry.space_group_name_H-M   'P 1'
#
loop_
_entity.id
_entity.type
_entity.pdbx_description
1 polymer ?
#
loop_
_entity_poly.entity_id
_entity_poly.type
_entity_poly.pdbx_seq_one_letter_code
_entity_poly.pdbx_strand_id
1 'polypeptide(L)'
;MYAKSIPYSLEVVNLLKNEQLSDDHKTLNPSASVPVLVCHKSAENPFRIGQSVAALEYLEEKHPEHPLLPPLSDPEGRATVRTLVNIVSADIQPVTNLRIMRRVRELGGNAEDWNCQLMTAGLKAYEQVAKDTAGKCSFGDDLTLADACLLPAVWNAQRFGVDLSAFPTINRIVENLKDHPAVVKAHWQNQPDTPDNLKG
;
A
#
# COMPACT_ATOMS: atom_id res chain seq x y z
N MET A 1 -10.41 0.23 3.65
CA MET A 1 -11.45 -0.18 4.63
C MET A 1 -11.74 0.91 5.64
N TYR A 2 -10.85 1.23 6.58
CA TYR A 2 -11.14 2.21 7.66
C TYR A 2 -11.52 3.61 7.18
N ALA A 3 -10.81 4.17 6.18
CA ALA A 3 -11.12 5.50 5.65
C ALA A 3 -12.53 5.60 5.01
N LYS A 4 -13.06 4.46 4.54
CA LYS A 4 -14.40 4.36 3.95
C LYS A 4 -15.43 3.73 4.91
N SER A 5 -15.05 3.50 6.18
CA SER A 5 -15.88 2.84 7.19
C SER A 5 -16.47 1.49 6.77
N ILE A 6 -15.74 0.72 5.95
CA ILE A 6 -16.21 -0.57 5.44
C ILE A 6 -15.86 -1.66 6.46
N PRO A 7 -16.85 -2.39 7.00
CA PRO A 7 -16.59 -3.53 7.88
C PRO A 7 -15.98 -4.69 7.09
N TYR A 8 -15.04 -5.39 7.70
CA TYR A 8 -14.37 -6.54 7.10
C TYR A 8 -13.94 -7.54 8.16
N SER A 9 -13.75 -8.80 7.74
CA SER A 9 -13.08 -9.83 8.52
C SER A 9 -11.64 -9.96 8.03
N LEU A 10 -10.69 -10.12 8.96
CA LEU A 10 -9.28 -10.31 8.64
C LEU A 10 -8.91 -11.79 8.78
N GLU A 11 -8.44 -12.38 7.68
CA GLU A 11 -7.75 -13.66 7.69
C GLU A 11 -6.24 -13.41 7.50
N VAL A 12 -5.44 -13.82 8.49
CA VAL A 12 -4.00 -13.57 8.53
C VAL A 12 -3.28 -14.66 7.75
N VAL A 13 -2.30 -14.25 6.93
CA VAL A 13 -1.40 -15.15 6.19
C VAL A 13 0.04 -14.77 6.50
N ASN A 14 0.76 -15.64 7.21
CA ASN A 14 2.12 -15.39 7.65
C ASN A 14 3.15 -15.64 6.54
N LEU A 15 3.65 -14.54 5.97
CA LEU A 15 4.64 -14.58 4.89
C LEU A 15 6.01 -15.14 5.29
N LEU A 16 6.37 -15.07 6.58
CA LEU A 16 7.63 -15.64 7.08
C LEU A 16 7.57 -17.16 7.19
N LYS A 17 6.38 -17.70 7.44
CA LYS A 17 6.10 -19.16 7.42
C LYS A 17 5.75 -19.69 6.03
N ASN A 18 5.76 -18.83 5.00
CA ASN A 18 5.40 -19.16 3.62
C ASN A 18 3.94 -19.65 3.45
N GLU A 19 3.00 -19.22 4.31
CA GLU A 19 1.61 -19.66 4.24
C GLU A 19 0.93 -19.28 2.90
N GLN A 20 1.38 -18.19 2.26
CA GLN A 20 0.93 -17.78 0.94
C GLN A 20 1.28 -18.76 -0.19
N LEU A 21 2.21 -19.70 0.06
CA LEU A 21 2.62 -20.72 -0.92
C LEU A 21 1.79 -22.00 -0.81
N SER A 22 0.90 -22.11 0.18
CA SER A 22 -0.03 -23.24 0.31
C SER A 22 -0.97 -23.36 -0.89
N ASP A 23 -1.46 -24.57 -1.16
CA ASP A 23 -2.41 -24.81 -2.25
C ASP A 23 -3.77 -24.15 -1.98
N ASP A 24 -4.17 -24.08 -0.70
CA ASP A 24 -5.36 -23.36 -0.26
C ASP A 24 -5.27 -21.87 -0.61
N HIS A 25 -4.15 -21.22 -0.28
CA HIS A 25 -3.95 -19.80 -0.63
C HIS A 25 -3.85 -19.58 -2.13
N LYS A 26 -3.19 -20.48 -2.87
CA LYS A 26 -3.11 -20.37 -4.35
C LYS A 26 -4.48 -20.52 -5.02
N THR A 27 -5.38 -21.29 -4.41
CA THR A 27 -6.80 -21.37 -4.84
C THR A 27 -7.51 -20.03 -4.63
N LEU A 28 -7.16 -19.27 -3.58
CA LEU A 28 -7.66 -17.91 -3.36
C LEU A 28 -7.03 -16.90 -4.34
N ASN A 29 -5.71 -16.95 -4.52
CA ASN A 29 -4.95 -16.05 -5.38
C ASN A 29 -3.80 -16.80 -6.08
N PRO A 30 -3.91 -17.05 -7.40
CA PRO A 30 -2.90 -17.77 -8.17
C PRO A 30 -1.51 -17.12 -8.17
N SER A 31 -1.41 -15.81 -7.87
CA SER A 31 -0.12 -15.12 -7.74
C SER A 31 0.66 -15.50 -6.48
N ALA A 32 0.07 -16.27 -5.57
CA ALA A 32 0.63 -16.62 -4.26
C ALA A 32 1.10 -15.39 -3.47
N SER A 33 0.32 -14.31 -3.55
CA SER A 33 0.59 -13.03 -2.90
C SER A 33 -0.55 -12.63 -1.96
N VAL A 34 -0.25 -11.68 -1.09
CA VAL A 34 -1.23 -10.97 -0.26
C VAL A 34 -1.19 -9.48 -0.62
N PRO A 35 -2.28 -8.72 -0.42
CA PRO A 35 -3.59 -9.16 0.09
C PRO A 35 -4.45 -9.89 -0.95
N VAL A 36 -5.53 -10.53 -0.49
CA VAL A 36 -6.64 -11.00 -1.32
C VAL A 36 -7.93 -10.42 -0.74
N LEU A 37 -8.67 -9.65 -1.52
CA LEU A 37 -10.01 -9.20 -1.13
C LEU A 37 -11.03 -10.23 -1.58
N VAL A 38 -11.77 -10.79 -0.64
CA VAL A 38 -12.86 -11.75 -0.90
C VAL A 38 -14.20 -11.08 -0.64
N CYS A 39 -14.96 -10.85 -1.71
CA CYS A 39 -16.28 -10.23 -1.68
C CYS A 39 -17.37 -11.31 -1.77
N HIS A 40 -18.04 -11.56 -0.65
CA HIS A 40 -19.17 -12.49 -0.59
C HIS A 40 -20.45 -11.80 -1.11
N LYS A 41 -20.72 -11.91 -2.41
CA LYS A 41 -22.02 -11.50 -2.98
C LYS A 41 -23.13 -12.54 -2.69
N SER A 42 -22.75 -13.81 -2.60
CA SER A 42 -23.54 -14.93 -2.08
C SER A 42 -22.60 -15.95 -1.43
N ALA A 43 -23.12 -16.88 -0.64
CA ALA A 43 -22.31 -17.92 0.03
C ALA A 43 -21.62 -18.88 -0.96
N GLU A 44 -22.17 -19.05 -2.16
CA GLU A 44 -21.79 -20.12 -3.08
C GLU A 44 -20.71 -19.72 -4.08
N ASN A 45 -20.51 -18.42 -4.36
CA ASN A 45 -19.49 -17.97 -5.31
C ASN A 45 -18.89 -16.60 -4.91
N PRO A 46 -17.86 -16.58 -4.05
CA PRO A 46 -17.22 -15.33 -3.66
C PRO A 46 -16.40 -14.74 -4.82
N PHE A 47 -16.51 -13.43 -5.03
CA PHE A 47 -15.66 -12.71 -5.98
C PHE A 47 -14.32 -12.38 -5.32
N ARG A 48 -13.19 -12.72 -5.96
CA ARG A 48 -11.85 -12.59 -5.39
C ARG A 48 -11.02 -11.61 -6.19
N ILE A 49 -10.32 -10.69 -5.50
CA ILE A 49 -9.42 -9.71 -6.12
C ILE A 49 -8.04 -9.85 -5.47
N GLY A 50 -7.09 -10.42 -6.21
CA GLY A 50 -5.72 -10.67 -5.74
C GLY A 50 -4.71 -9.53 -5.97
N GLN A 51 -5.18 -8.37 -6.43
CA GLN A 51 -4.36 -7.18 -6.72
C GLN A 51 -4.89 -5.99 -5.93
N SER A 52 -4.02 -5.34 -5.16
CA SER A 52 -4.41 -4.27 -4.22
C SER A 52 -5.01 -3.05 -4.94
N VAL A 53 -4.40 -2.58 -6.03
CA VAL A 53 -4.90 -1.41 -6.78
C VAL A 53 -6.27 -1.70 -7.39
N ALA A 54 -6.47 -2.89 -7.96
CA ALA A 54 -7.78 -3.31 -8.47
C ALA A 54 -8.82 -3.40 -7.34
N ALA A 55 -8.44 -3.87 -6.16
CA ALA A 55 -9.32 -3.90 -4.99
C ALA A 55 -9.65 -2.48 -4.49
N LEU A 56 -8.69 -1.56 -4.49
CA LEU A 56 -8.93 -0.15 -4.12
C LEU A 56 -9.92 0.53 -5.07
N GLU A 57 -9.72 0.39 -6.39
CA GLU A 57 -10.64 0.95 -7.40
C GLU A 57 -12.02 0.28 -7.32
N TYR A 58 -12.08 -1.05 -7.12
CA TYR A 58 -13.35 -1.75 -6.90
C TYR A 58 -14.12 -1.21 -5.69
N LEU A 59 -13.43 -0.93 -4.57
CA LEU A 59 -14.06 -0.36 -3.38
C LEU A 59 -14.50 1.09 -3.62
N GLU A 60 -13.80 1.84 -4.46
CA GLU A 60 -14.20 3.19 -4.86
C GLU A 60 -15.49 3.17 -5.67
N GLU A 61 -15.60 2.26 -6.64
CA GLU A 61 -16.81 2.06 -7.44
C GLU A 61 -17.97 1.52 -6.59
N LYS A 62 -17.68 0.63 -5.63
CA LYS A 62 -18.69 -0.06 -4.82
C LYS A 62 -19.23 0.79 -3.66
N HIS A 63 -18.45 1.74 -3.16
CA HIS A 63 -18.76 2.59 -1.99
C HIS A 63 -18.46 4.08 -2.30
N PRO A 64 -19.30 4.75 -3.12
CA PRO A 64 -19.05 6.12 -3.58
C PRO A 64 -19.25 7.19 -2.50
N GLU A 65 -19.77 6.85 -1.32
CA GLU A 65 -20.16 7.81 -0.27
C GLU A 65 -18.97 8.50 0.42
N HIS A 66 -17.80 7.83 0.42
CA HIS A 66 -16.56 8.32 1.01
C HIS A 66 -15.43 8.22 -0.01
N PRO A 67 -15.41 9.06 -1.05
CA PRO A 67 -14.49 8.90 -2.17
C PRO A 67 -13.04 9.08 -1.73
N LEU A 68 -12.15 8.27 -2.30
CA LEU A 68 -10.68 8.39 -2.15
C LEU A 68 -10.01 8.78 -3.48
N LEU A 69 -10.81 9.29 -4.42
CA LEU A 69 -10.33 9.91 -5.64
C LEU A 69 -11.01 11.27 -5.82
N PRO A 70 -10.36 12.21 -6.54
CA PRO A 70 -11.02 13.43 -6.97
C PRO A 70 -12.30 13.15 -7.78
N PRO A 71 -13.25 14.10 -7.81
CA PRO A 71 -14.53 13.92 -8.48
C PRO A 71 -14.35 13.62 -9.97
N LEU A 72 -15.35 12.99 -10.59
CA LEU A 72 -15.30 12.67 -12.03
C LEU A 72 -15.15 13.91 -12.94
N SER A 73 -15.53 15.09 -12.44
CA SER A 73 -15.34 16.38 -13.11
C SER A 73 -13.89 16.89 -13.08
N ASP A 74 -12.98 16.24 -12.36
CA ASP A 74 -11.54 16.55 -12.28
C ASP A 74 -10.71 15.35 -12.77
N PRO A 75 -10.71 15.06 -14.09
CA PRO A 75 -9.97 13.94 -14.64
C PRO A 75 -8.45 14.09 -14.47
N GLU A 76 -7.91 15.31 -14.50
CA GLU A 76 -6.49 15.60 -14.28
C GLU A 76 -6.04 15.27 -12.85
N GLY A 77 -6.82 15.65 -11.84
CA GLY A 77 -6.55 15.27 -10.44
C GLY A 77 -6.63 13.76 -10.25
N ARG A 78 -7.64 13.11 -10.83
CA ARG A 78 -7.77 11.65 -10.83
C ARG A 78 -6.56 10.95 -11.50
N ALA A 79 -6.05 11.51 -12.60
CA ALA A 79 -4.86 10.99 -13.27
C ALA A 79 -3.61 11.17 -12.39
N THR A 80 -3.46 12.33 -11.74
CA THR A 80 -2.35 12.61 -10.82
C THR A 80 -2.32 11.62 -9.65
N VAL A 81 -3.46 11.39 -9.00
CA VAL A 81 -3.57 10.41 -7.90
C VAL A 81 -3.19 9.00 -8.39
N ARG A 82 -3.64 8.61 -9.59
CA ARG A 82 -3.25 7.31 -10.18
C ARG A 82 -1.77 7.24 -10.54
N THR A 83 -1.15 8.32 -10.98
CA THR A 83 0.30 8.37 -11.19
C THR A 83 1.04 8.11 -9.88
N LEU A 84 0.65 8.78 -8.79
CA LEU A 84 1.23 8.56 -7.46
C LEU A 84 1.03 7.12 -6.96
N VAL A 85 -0.16 6.55 -7.15
CA VAL A 85 -0.43 5.13 -6.86
C VAL A 85 0.51 4.23 -7.64
N ASN A 86 0.66 4.44 -8.95
CA ASN A 86 1.46 3.59 -9.82
C ASN A 86 2.97 3.69 -9.56
N ILE A 87 3.50 4.86 -9.19
CA ILE A 87 4.90 4.97 -8.74
C ILE A 87 5.15 3.98 -7.60
N VAL A 88 4.22 3.87 -6.64
CA VAL A 88 4.36 2.90 -5.55
C VAL A 88 4.10 1.47 -6.02
N SER A 89 2.98 1.22 -6.69
CA SER A 89 2.47 -0.13 -6.95
C SER A 89 3.11 -0.82 -8.14
N ALA A 90 3.73 -0.08 -9.06
CA ALA A 90 4.42 -0.61 -10.24
C ALA A 90 5.94 -0.50 -10.10
N ASP A 91 6.45 0.66 -9.65
CA ASP A 91 7.88 0.96 -9.73
C ASP A 91 8.64 0.65 -8.43
N ILE A 92 7.97 0.68 -7.27
CA ILE A 92 8.59 0.40 -5.96
C ILE A 92 8.27 -1.01 -5.48
N GLN A 93 7.00 -1.29 -5.18
CA GLN A 93 6.61 -2.49 -4.43
C GLN A 93 6.94 -3.80 -5.16
N PRO A 94 6.69 -3.95 -6.48
CA PRO A 94 6.91 -5.22 -7.16
C PRO A 94 8.38 -5.64 -7.21
N VAL A 95 9.29 -4.67 -7.28
CA VAL A 95 10.75 -4.90 -7.40
C VAL A 95 11.47 -4.93 -6.05
N THR A 96 10.76 -4.65 -4.93
CA THR A 96 11.34 -4.62 -3.58
C THR A 96 10.66 -5.57 -2.59
N ASN A 97 9.66 -6.33 -3.02
CA ASN A 97 8.97 -7.29 -2.16
C ASN A 97 9.84 -8.50 -1.78
N LEU A 98 9.37 -9.28 -0.80
CA LEU A 98 10.06 -10.46 -0.28
C LEU A 98 10.47 -11.49 -1.35
N ARG A 99 9.63 -11.69 -2.38
CA ARG A 99 9.93 -12.64 -3.47
C ARG A 99 11.14 -12.17 -4.27
N ILE A 100 11.20 -10.88 -4.62
CA ILE A 100 12.34 -10.32 -5.35
C ILE A 100 13.59 -10.27 -4.47
N MET A 101 13.45 -9.89 -3.20
CA MET A 101 14.58 -9.93 -2.27
C MET A 101 15.21 -11.32 -2.14
N ARG A 102 14.40 -12.38 -2.08
CA ARG A 102 14.91 -13.77 -2.09
C ARG A 102 15.71 -14.05 -3.37
N ARG A 103 15.17 -13.64 -4.52
CA ARG A 103 15.85 -13.82 -5.81
C ARG A 103 17.17 -13.06 -5.91
N VAL A 104 17.24 -11.83 -5.40
CA VAL A 104 18.48 -11.05 -5.35
C VAL A 104 19.55 -11.77 -4.51
N ARG A 105 19.17 -12.32 -3.35
CA ARG A 105 20.10 -13.10 -2.51
C ARG A 105 20.58 -14.39 -3.20
N GLU A 106 19.70 -15.09 -3.91
CA GLU A 106 20.08 -16.29 -4.70
C GLU A 106 21.10 -15.98 -5.80
N LEU A 107 21.05 -14.77 -6.36
CA LEU A 107 22.02 -14.29 -7.34
C LEU A 107 23.33 -13.76 -6.71
N GLY A 108 23.46 -13.85 -5.38
CA GLY A 108 24.63 -13.35 -4.64
C GLY A 108 24.61 -11.84 -4.38
N GLY A 109 23.49 -11.16 -4.62
CA GLY A 109 23.33 -9.73 -4.39
C GLY A 109 22.93 -9.38 -2.96
N ASN A 110 23.11 -8.10 -2.61
CA ASN A 110 22.62 -7.52 -1.35
C ASN A 110 21.18 -7.02 -1.53
N ALA A 111 20.21 -7.75 -0.95
CA ALA A 111 18.79 -7.43 -1.13
C ALA A 111 18.35 -6.19 -0.33
N GLU A 112 19.01 -5.90 0.79
CA GLU A 112 18.76 -4.73 1.61
C GLU A 112 19.20 -3.45 0.89
N ASP A 113 20.41 -3.45 0.32
CA ASP A 113 20.92 -2.35 -0.51
C ASP A 113 20.08 -2.16 -1.78
N TRP A 114 19.74 -3.26 -2.46
CA TRP A 114 18.81 -3.26 -3.59
C TRP A 114 17.48 -2.56 -3.26
N ASN A 115 16.86 -2.93 -2.14
CA ASN A 115 15.61 -2.33 -1.71
C ASN A 115 15.78 -0.85 -1.37
N CYS A 116 16.80 -0.49 -0.60
CA CYS A 116 17.05 0.90 -0.21
C CYS A 116 17.21 1.80 -1.43
N GLN A 117 18.01 1.39 -2.42
CA GLN A 117 18.25 2.18 -3.64
C GLN A 117 16.98 2.35 -4.48
N LEU A 118 16.23 1.27 -4.73
CA LEU A 118 15.02 1.35 -5.55
C LEU A 118 13.88 2.11 -4.86
N MET A 119 13.71 1.93 -3.55
CA MET A 119 12.75 2.73 -2.78
C MET A 119 13.13 4.21 -2.79
N THR A 120 14.41 4.55 -2.62
CA THR A 120 14.89 5.94 -2.70
C THR A 120 14.57 6.55 -4.07
N ALA A 121 14.83 5.82 -5.16
CA ALA A 121 14.54 6.29 -6.51
C ALA A 121 13.04 6.53 -6.74
N GLY A 122 12.18 5.58 -6.33
CA GLY A 122 10.74 5.72 -6.48
C GLY A 122 10.14 6.82 -5.59
N LEU A 123 10.59 6.95 -4.33
CA LEU A 123 10.16 8.03 -3.45
C LEU A 123 10.60 9.40 -3.97
N LYS A 124 11.76 9.49 -4.63
CA LYS A 124 12.17 10.72 -5.34
C LYS A 124 11.21 11.08 -6.47
N ALA A 125 10.74 10.10 -7.24
CA ALA A 125 9.74 10.34 -8.27
C ALA A 125 8.39 10.77 -7.67
N TYR A 126 7.95 10.08 -6.61
CA TYR A 126 6.72 10.42 -5.88
C TYR A 126 6.77 11.86 -5.35
N GLU A 127 7.87 12.24 -4.68
CA GLU A 127 8.12 13.59 -4.17
C GLU A 127 7.98 14.64 -5.28
N GLN A 128 8.54 14.39 -6.48
CA GLN A 128 8.45 15.35 -7.58
C GLN A 128 7.04 15.52 -8.16
N VAL A 129 6.21 14.48 -8.15
CA VAL A 129 4.82 14.59 -8.61
C VAL A 129 3.94 15.21 -7.52
N ALA A 130 4.17 14.85 -6.26
CA ALA A 130 3.37 15.32 -5.13
C ALA A 130 3.67 16.79 -4.77
N LYS A 131 4.90 17.30 -4.97
CA LYS A 131 5.29 18.65 -4.52
C LYS A 131 4.33 19.77 -4.96
N ASP A 132 3.75 19.65 -6.15
CA ASP A 132 2.90 20.68 -6.76
C ASP A 132 1.41 20.47 -6.45
N THR A 133 1.03 19.30 -5.93
CA THR A 133 -0.37 18.89 -5.75
C THR A 133 -0.75 18.52 -4.32
N ALA A 134 0.23 18.25 -3.46
CA ALA A 134 0.01 17.88 -2.07
C ALA A 134 -0.41 19.09 -1.23
N GLY A 135 -1.61 19.01 -0.64
CA GLY A 135 -2.02 19.82 0.51
C GLY A 135 -1.65 19.06 1.79
N LYS A 136 -2.59 18.88 2.73
CA LYS A 136 -2.37 18.03 3.91
C LYS A 136 -2.03 16.57 3.56
N CYS A 137 -2.61 16.06 2.49
CA CYS A 137 -2.45 14.72 1.96
C CYS A 137 -1.63 14.73 0.65
N SER A 138 -1.42 13.58 0.04
CA SER A 138 -0.68 13.43 -1.22
C SER A 138 -1.29 14.18 -2.40
N PHE A 139 -2.59 14.49 -2.36
CA PHE A 139 -3.27 15.33 -3.32
C PHE A 139 -4.35 16.15 -2.60
N GLY A 140 -4.17 17.47 -2.52
CA GLY A 140 -5.05 18.34 -1.74
C GLY A 140 -5.05 18.00 -0.24
N ASP A 141 -6.17 18.27 0.43
CA ASP A 141 -6.27 18.19 1.89
C ASP A 141 -6.94 16.92 2.42
N ASP A 142 -7.55 16.12 1.55
CA ASP A 142 -8.30 14.91 1.90
C ASP A 142 -7.53 13.64 1.52
N LEU A 143 -7.78 12.55 2.25
CA LEU A 143 -7.17 11.26 1.93
C LEU A 143 -7.57 10.78 0.54
N THR A 144 -6.58 10.31 -0.21
CA THR A 144 -6.79 9.68 -1.52
C THR A 144 -6.18 8.28 -1.58
N LEU A 145 -6.38 7.57 -2.70
CA LEU A 145 -5.68 6.32 -2.97
C LEU A 145 -4.14 6.51 -2.98
N ALA A 146 -3.65 7.71 -3.30
CA ALA A 146 -2.21 8.00 -3.27
C ALA A 146 -1.63 7.87 -1.85
N ASP A 147 -2.35 8.33 -0.82
CA ASP A 147 -1.97 8.21 0.59
C ASP A 147 -2.04 6.75 1.07
N ALA A 148 -3.08 6.04 0.65
CA ALA A 148 -3.27 4.62 0.97
C ALA A 148 -2.11 3.75 0.44
N CYS A 149 -1.45 4.17 -0.65
CA CYS A 149 -0.25 3.54 -1.17
C CYS A 149 1.05 4.10 -0.56
N LEU A 150 1.13 5.42 -0.35
CA LEU A 150 2.32 6.07 0.17
C LEU A 150 2.69 5.61 1.59
N LEU A 151 1.73 5.61 2.51
CA LEU A 151 2.03 5.37 3.92
C LEU A 151 2.70 3.99 4.16
N PRO A 152 2.17 2.86 3.62
CA PRO A 152 2.87 1.58 3.74
C PRO A 152 4.23 1.54 3.03
N ALA A 153 4.38 2.27 1.92
CA ALA A 153 5.64 2.34 1.20
C ALA A 153 6.71 3.07 2.02
N VAL A 154 6.34 4.17 2.70
CA VAL A 154 7.23 4.92 3.60
C VAL A 154 7.64 4.08 4.80
N TRP A 155 6.71 3.39 5.48
CA TRP A 155 7.05 2.51 6.60
C TRP A 155 8.03 1.42 6.19
N ASN A 156 7.86 0.85 5.00
CA ASN A 156 8.78 -0.13 4.46
C ASN A 156 10.15 0.49 4.10
N ALA A 157 10.17 1.69 3.54
CA ALA A 157 11.41 2.42 3.24
C ALA A 157 12.22 2.73 4.51
N GLN A 158 11.55 3.13 5.61
CA GLN A 158 12.20 3.31 6.92
C GLN A 158 12.84 2.02 7.42
N ARG A 159 12.12 0.89 7.29
CA ARG A 159 12.65 -0.44 7.65
C ARG A 159 13.92 -0.80 6.88
N PHE A 160 14.04 -0.36 5.63
CA PHE A 160 15.23 -0.59 4.78
C PHE A 160 16.27 0.53 4.84
N GLY A 161 16.12 1.48 5.76
CA GLY A 161 17.14 2.51 6.02
C GLY A 161 17.20 3.62 4.96
N VAL A 162 16.12 3.85 4.22
CA VAL A 162 16.02 5.01 3.33
C VAL A 162 16.05 6.30 4.16
N ASP A 163 16.93 7.24 3.80
CA ASP A 163 16.96 8.56 4.39
C ASP A 163 15.79 9.40 3.88
N LEU A 164 14.74 9.49 4.71
CA LEU A 164 13.55 10.25 4.36
C LEU A 164 13.76 11.77 4.43
N SER A 165 14.85 12.27 5.02
CA SER A 165 15.10 13.72 5.09
C SER A 165 15.23 14.37 3.71
N ALA A 166 15.53 13.57 2.68
CA ALA A 166 15.56 13.98 1.27
C ALA A 166 14.17 14.23 0.64
N PHE A 167 13.07 13.92 1.34
CA PHE A 167 11.70 13.99 0.81
C PHE A 167 10.79 14.87 1.70
N PRO A 168 10.95 16.21 1.67
CA PRO A 168 10.24 17.11 2.56
C PRO A 168 8.71 17.08 2.37
N THR A 169 8.20 16.90 1.15
CA THR A 169 6.76 16.81 0.89
C THR A 169 6.20 15.52 1.48
N ILE A 170 6.84 14.39 1.21
CA ILE A 170 6.45 13.09 1.78
C ILE A 170 6.47 13.14 3.31
N ASN A 171 7.53 13.68 3.93
CA ASN A 171 7.60 13.81 5.39
C ASN A 171 6.45 14.64 5.95
N ARG A 172 6.12 15.76 5.30
CA ARG A 172 5.01 16.61 5.71
C ARG A 172 3.67 15.89 5.62
N ILE A 173 3.43 15.12 4.55
CA ILE A 173 2.21 14.31 4.39
C ILE A 173 2.11 13.25 5.50
N VAL A 174 3.20 12.51 5.74
CA VAL A 174 3.26 11.46 6.77
C VAL A 174 3.00 12.04 8.15
N GLU A 175 3.62 13.18 8.48
CA GLU A 175 3.44 13.88 9.75
C GLU A 175 1.99 14.37 9.92
N ASN A 176 1.38 14.93 8.87
CA ASN A 176 -0.02 15.36 8.90
C ASN A 176 -0.99 14.19 9.15
N LEU A 177 -0.64 12.99 8.67
CA LEU A 177 -1.50 11.81 8.71
C LEU A 177 -1.22 10.87 9.89
N LYS A 178 -0.16 11.12 10.68
CA LYS A 178 0.29 10.20 11.75
C LYS A 178 -0.80 9.91 12.79
N ASP A 179 -1.60 10.93 13.12
CA ASP A 179 -2.67 10.85 14.12
C ASP A 179 -4.06 10.63 13.51
N HIS A 180 -4.14 10.49 12.18
CA HIS A 180 -5.42 10.28 11.51
C HIS A 180 -6.03 8.94 11.94
N PRO A 181 -7.28 8.87 12.43
CA PRO A 181 -7.83 7.65 13.04
C PRO A 181 -7.79 6.41 12.14
N ALA A 182 -8.04 6.58 10.83
CA ALA A 182 -7.96 5.48 9.87
C ALA A 182 -6.52 4.98 9.65
N VAL A 183 -5.52 5.87 9.75
CA VAL A 183 -4.10 5.54 9.56
C VAL A 183 -3.57 4.83 10.79
N VAL A 184 -3.86 5.35 11.99
CA VAL A 184 -3.51 4.71 13.26
C VAL A 184 -4.06 3.28 13.33
N LYS A 185 -5.34 3.09 13.00
CA LYS A 185 -5.96 1.74 12.99
C LYS A 185 -5.34 0.81 11.93
N ALA A 186 -4.90 1.35 10.79
CA ALA A 186 -4.29 0.58 9.71
C ALA A 186 -2.78 0.35 9.91
N HIS A 187 -2.14 1.00 10.89
CA HIS A 187 -0.70 0.93 11.07
C HIS A 187 -0.26 -0.52 11.32
N TRP A 188 0.86 -0.92 10.71
CA TRP A 188 1.31 -2.31 10.75
C TRP A 188 1.60 -2.82 12.18
N GLN A 189 1.93 -1.92 13.11
CA GLN A 189 2.17 -2.26 14.52
C GLN A 189 0.89 -2.47 15.34
N ASN A 190 -0.27 -2.11 14.79
CA ASN A 190 -1.57 -2.16 15.47
C ASN A 190 -2.44 -3.32 14.97
N GLN A 191 -1.87 -4.24 14.18
CA GLN A 191 -2.61 -5.38 13.62
C GLN A 191 -2.58 -6.58 14.57
N PRO A 192 -3.62 -7.45 14.55
CA PRO A 192 -3.69 -8.64 15.41
C PRO A 192 -2.51 -9.60 15.26
N ASP A 193 -1.90 -9.66 14.08
CA ASP A 193 -0.76 -10.52 13.75
C ASP A 193 0.60 -9.87 13.96
N THR A 194 0.65 -8.62 14.44
CA THR A 194 1.89 -7.98 14.84
C THR A 194 2.54 -8.76 15.98
N PRO A 195 3.81 -9.21 15.85
CA PRO A 195 4.54 -9.80 16.98
C PRO A 195 4.57 -8.86 18.18
N ASP A 196 4.42 -9.39 19.40
CA ASP A 196 4.30 -8.56 20.62
C ASP A 196 5.48 -7.60 20.82
N ASN A 197 6.68 -8.00 20.43
CA ASN A 197 7.89 -7.17 20.52
C ASN A 197 7.97 -6.05 19.47
N LEU A 198 7.02 -6.00 18.53
CA LEU A 198 6.94 -5.01 17.46
C LEU A 198 5.65 -4.16 17.55
N LYS A 199 4.76 -4.42 18.53
CA LYS A 199 3.57 -3.60 18.77
C LYS A 199 3.97 -2.18 19.22
N GLY A 200 3.19 -1.20 18.78
CA GLY A 200 3.35 0.22 19.07
C GLY A 200 2.45 0.71 20.20
#